data_AF-A0A5K0YW89-F1
#
_entry.id   AF-A0A5K0YW89-F1
#
_cell.length_a   1.000
_cell.length_b   1.000
_cell.length_c   1.000
_cell.angle_alpha   90.00
_cell.angle_beta   90.00
_cell.angle_gamma   90.00
#
_symmetry.space_group_name_H-M   'P 1'
#
loop_
_entity.id
_entity.type
_entity.pdbx_description
1 polymer ?
#
loop_
_entity_poly.entity_id
_entity_poly.type
_entity_poly.pdbx_seq_one_letter_code
_entity_poly.pdbx_strand_id
1 'polypeptide(L)'
;LLLLMSAPSPTVFVRRAFSYLMNEQLESALRDAMQAQVCLQEWPTAFYMQAIALSKLGMEADAQDMLHDGAALEMKKQNGWRC
;
A
#
# COMPACT_ATOMS: atom_id res chain seq x y z
N LEU A 1 29.43 -3.67 -8.72
CA LEU A 1 28.76 -3.62 -7.40
C LEU A 1 27.27 -3.25 -7.45
N LEU A 2 26.74 -2.71 -8.55
CA LEU A 2 25.31 -2.33 -8.68
C LEU A 2 24.35 -3.49 -9.02
N LEU A 3 24.85 -4.71 -9.26
CA LEU A 3 24.03 -5.87 -9.67
C LEU A 3 23.46 -6.70 -8.49
N LEU A 4 23.74 -6.32 -7.24
CA LEU A 4 23.30 -7.03 -6.04
C LEU A 4 22.10 -6.39 -5.32
N MET A 5 21.65 -5.20 -5.76
CA MET A 5 20.42 -4.62 -5.25
C MET A 5 19.27 -5.28 -6.00
N SER A 6 18.69 -6.34 -5.43
CA SER A 6 17.48 -6.95 -5.97
C SER A 6 16.43 -5.86 -6.20
N ALA A 7 15.73 -5.95 -7.33
CA ALA A 7 14.68 -4.97 -7.66
C ALA A 7 13.71 -4.85 -6.47
N PRO A 8 13.36 -3.62 -6.05
CA PRO A 8 12.50 -3.40 -4.90
C PRO A 8 11.15 -4.09 -5.12
N SER A 9 10.81 -5.04 -4.24
CA SER A 9 9.64 -5.92 -4.39
C SER A 9 8.44 -5.34 -3.64
N PRO A 10 7.32 -5.01 -4.33
CA PRO A 10 6.14 -4.46 -3.68
C PRO A 10 5.57 -5.43 -2.61
N THR A 11 5.64 -6.73 -2.87
CA THR A 11 5.19 -7.76 -1.92
C THR A 11 5.97 -7.75 -0.61
N VAL A 12 7.29 -7.50 -0.66
CA VAL A 12 8.12 -7.40 0.56
C VAL A 12 7.70 -6.19 1.38
N PHE A 13 7.51 -5.04 0.73
CA PHE A 13 7.06 -3.82 1.40
C PHE A 13 5.69 -3.97 2.04
N VAL A 14 4.68 -4.51 1.34
CA VAL A 14 3.35 -4.72 1.93
C VAL A 14 3.38 -5.70 3.11
N ARG A 15 4.12 -6.80 3.01
CA ARG A 15 4.24 -7.77 4.12
C ARG A 15 4.91 -7.14 5.34
N ARG A 16 5.92 -6.31 5.13
CA ARG A 16 6.61 -5.59 6.20
C ARG A 16 5.73 -4.48 6.80
N ALA A 17 5.00 -3.73 5.97
CA ALA A 17 4.00 -2.76 6.40
C ALA A 17 2.94 -3.42 7.30
N PHE A 18 2.42 -4.59 6.90
CA PHE A 18 1.48 -5.35 7.70
C PHE A 18 2.07 -5.75 9.07
N SER A 19 3.31 -6.23 9.10
CA SER A 19 4.01 -6.51 10.36
C SER A 19 4.11 -5.27 11.25
N TYR A 20 4.45 -4.11 10.67
CA TYR A 20 4.50 -2.85 11.39
C TYR A 20 3.13 -2.41 11.93
N LEU A 21 2.04 -2.61 11.18
CA LEU A 21 0.68 -2.34 11.66
C LEU A 21 0.31 -3.19 12.87
N MET A 22 0.69 -4.48 12.88
CA MET A 22 0.42 -5.39 13.99
C MET A 22 1.22 -5.05 15.25
N ASN A 23 2.39 -4.42 15.08
CA ASN A 23 3.26 -3.97 16.17
C ASN A 23 3.10 -2.47 16.49
N GLU A 24 2.05 -1.83 15.99
CA GLU A 24 1.74 -0.40 16.20
C GLU A 24 2.84 0.59 15.74
N GLN A 25 3.71 0.16 14.83
CA GLN A 25 4.73 1.00 14.21
C GLN A 25 4.16 1.73 12.97
N LEU A 26 3.17 2.60 13.21
CA LEU A 26 2.29 3.12 12.16
C LEU A 26 3.00 3.92 11.07
N GLU A 27 3.93 4.81 11.43
CA GLU A 27 4.67 5.59 10.43
C GLU A 27 5.57 4.71 9.56
N SER A 28 6.17 3.66 10.15
CA SER A 28 6.97 2.68 9.39
C SER A 28 6.10 1.87 8.46
N ALA A 29 4.89 1.50 8.91
CA ALA A 29 3.89 0.86 8.06
C ALA A 29 3.49 1.75 6.88
N LEU A 30 3.23 3.03 7.14
CA LEU A 30 2.86 4.00 6.11
C LEU A 30 3.97 4.16 5.08
N ARG A 31 5.23 4.35 5.51
CA ARG A 31 6.39 4.47 4.62
C ARG A 31 6.55 3.25 3.71
N ASP A 32 6.41 2.04 4.27
CA ASP A 32 6.51 0.82 3.47
C ASP A 32 5.34 0.66 2.49
N ALA A 33 4.11 0.98 2.93
CA ALA A 33 2.94 0.92 2.06
C ALA A 33 3.03 1.93 0.89
N MET A 34 3.58 3.13 1.13
CA MET A 34 3.89 4.11 0.09
C MET A 34 4.97 3.60 -0.86
N GLN A 35 6.03 2.96 -0.35
CA GLN A 35 7.06 2.37 -1.18
C GLN A 35 6.51 1.23 -2.05
N ALA A 36 5.59 0.42 -1.53
CA ALA A 36 4.91 -0.61 -2.32
C ALA A 36 4.09 -0.01 -3.47
N GLN A 37 3.39 1.11 -3.25
CA GLN A 37 2.66 1.84 -4.29
C GLN A 37 3.61 2.40 -5.35
N VAL A 38 4.77 2.93 -4.96
CA VAL A 38 5.80 3.39 -5.93
C VAL A 38 6.30 2.22 -6.79
N CYS A 39 6.49 1.05 -6.19
CA CYS A 39 6.91 -0.15 -6.91
C CYS A 39 5.82 -0.72 -7.84
N LEU A 40 4.55 -0.62 -7.46
CA LEU A 40 3.42 -1.12 -8.24
C LEU A 40 2.19 -0.22 -8.03
N GLN A 41 2.03 0.75 -8.95
CA GLN A 41 1.03 1.81 -8.85
C GLN A 41 -0.42 1.32 -8.90
N GLU A 42 -0.69 0.23 -9.64
CA GLU A 42 -2.04 -0.33 -9.78
C GLU A 42 -2.29 -1.52 -8.85
N TRP A 43 -1.82 -1.44 -7.60
CA TRP A 43 -2.03 -2.48 -6.60
C TRP A 43 -2.88 -1.99 -5.42
N PRO A 44 -4.19 -2.31 -5.39
CA PRO A 44 -5.12 -1.86 -4.34
C PRO A 44 -4.65 -2.13 -2.91
N THR A 45 -3.96 -3.26 -2.70
CA THR A 45 -3.47 -3.64 -1.37
C THR A 45 -2.50 -2.60 -0.78
N ALA A 46 -1.69 -1.92 -1.59
CA ALA A 46 -0.80 -0.88 -1.10
C ALA A 46 -1.60 0.31 -0.54
N PHE A 47 -2.65 0.75 -1.24
CA PHE A 47 -3.54 1.82 -0.79
C PHE A 47 -4.28 1.45 0.50
N TYR A 48 -4.78 0.22 0.60
CA TYR A 48 -5.45 -0.24 1.82
C TYR A 48 -4.52 -0.28 3.03
N MET A 49 -3.25 -0.65 2.85
CA MET A 49 -2.26 -0.59 3.94
C MET A 49 -1.98 0.85 4.38
N GLN A 50 -1.94 1.80 3.45
CA GLN A 50 -1.81 3.23 3.78
C GLN A 50 -3.03 3.74 4.55
N ALA A 51 -4.24 3.39 4.11
CA ALA A 51 -5.46 3.78 4.79
C ALA A 51 -5.51 3.32 6.25
N ILE A 52 -5.14 2.05 6.51
CA ILE A 52 -5.09 1.52 7.88
C ILE A 52 -4.07 2.28 8.73
N ALA A 53 -2.89 2.57 8.18
CA ALA A 53 -1.84 3.32 8.89
C ALA A 53 -2.28 4.76 9.20
N LEU A 54 -2.85 5.45 8.21
CA LEU A 54 -3.32 6.84 8.31
C LEU A 54 -4.47 6.98 9.32
N SER A 55 -5.45 6.08 9.29
CA SER A 55 -6.56 6.10 10.25
C SER A 55 -6.06 5.89 11.68
N LYS A 56 -5.13 4.95 11.89
CA LYS A 56 -4.49 4.73 13.21
C LYS A 56 -3.63 5.92 13.67
N LEU A 57 -3.12 6.74 12.75
CA LEU A 57 -2.40 8.00 13.02
C LEU A 57 -3.34 9.19 13.25
N GLY A 58 -4.66 9.02 13.14
CA GLY A 58 -5.64 10.09 13.26
C GLY A 58 -5.80 10.96 12.00
N MET A 59 -5.24 10.52 10.87
CA MET A 59 -5.30 11.19 9.57
C MET A 59 -6.49 10.67 8.76
N GLU A 60 -7.70 10.84 9.28
CA GLU A 60 -8.90 10.16 8.77
C GLU A 60 -9.29 10.58 7.34
N ALA A 61 -9.08 11.85 6.97
CA ALA A 61 -9.34 12.33 5.62
C ALA A 61 -8.44 11.62 4.59
N ASP A 62 -7.13 11.60 4.85
CA ASP A 62 -6.16 10.93 3.97
C ASP A 62 -6.42 9.42 3.92
N ALA A 63 -6.86 8.82 5.03
CA ALA A 63 -7.24 7.41 5.06
C ALA A 63 -8.44 7.10 4.14
N GLN A 64 -9.46 7.97 4.14
CA GLN A 64 -10.62 7.83 3.27
C GLN A 64 -10.26 7.98 1.80
N ASP A 65 -9.38 8.93 1.46
CA ASP A 65 -8.89 9.12 0.10
C ASP A 65 -8.16 7.85 -0.38
N MET A 66 -7.30 7.26 0.44
CA MET A 66 -6.60 6.01 0.09
C MET A 66 -7.55 4.82 -0.06
N LEU A 67 -8.61 4.72 0.75
CA LEU A 67 -9.64 3.68 0.57
C LEU A 67 -10.38 3.85 -0.76
N HIS A 68 -10.75 5.08 -1.11
CA HIS A 68 -11.44 5.38 -2.35
C HIS A 68 -10.57 5.04 -3.57
N ASP A 69 -9.30 5.43 -3.55
CA ASP A 69 -8.34 5.13 -4.64
C ASP A 69 -8.11 3.62 -4.80
N GLY A 70 -7.95 2.89 -3.70
CA GLY A 70 -7.83 1.43 -3.71
C GLY A 70 -9.07 0.75 -4.30
N ALA A 71 -10.26 1.19 -3.92
CA ALA A 71 -11.53 0.65 -4.42
C ALA A 71 -11.73 0.96 -5.92
N ALA A 72 -11.36 2.16 -6.37
CA ALA A 72 -11.41 2.54 -7.78
C ALA A 72 -10.51 1.65 -8.64
N LEU A 73 -9.32 1.30 -8.14
CA LEU A 73 -8.40 0.38 -8.82
C LEU A 73 -8.97 -1.05 -8.90
N GLU A 74 -9.61 -1.57 -7.85
CA GLU A 74 -10.27 -2.88 -7.91
C GLU A 74 -11.41 -2.91 -8.93
N MET A 75 -12.22 -1.85 -8.98
CA MET A 75 -13.29 -1.72 -9.96
C MET A 75 -12.73 -1.71 -11.40
N LYS A 76 -11.66 -0.96 -11.64
CA LYS A 76 -10.96 -0.96 -12.93
C LYS A 76 -10.47 -2.36 -13.32
N LYS A 77 -9.86 -3.09 -12.38
CA LYS A 77 -9.36 -4.46 -12.59
C LYS A 77 -10.49 -5.45 -12.91
N GLN A 78 -11.63 -5.35 -12.22
CA GLN A 78 -12.80 -6.20 -12.49
C GLN A 78 -13.40 -5.93 -13.87
N ASN A 79 -13.47 -4.67 -14.30
CA ASN A 79 -13.96 -4.31 -15.62
C ASN A 79 -13.02 -4.78 -16.75
N GLY A 80 -11.70 -4.79 -16.51
CA GLY A 80 -10.71 -5.31 -17.47
C GLY A 80 -10.71 -6.84 -17.60
N TRP A 81 -11.22 -7.58 -16.61
CA TRP A 81 -11.37 -9.04 -16.67
C TRP A 81 -12.65 -9.48 -17.40
N ARG A 82 -13.58 -8.56 -17.66
CA ARG A 82 -14.85 -8.84 -18.36
C ARG A 82 -14.73 -8.82 -19.89
N CYS A 83 -13.54 -9.05 -20.44
CA CYS A 83 -13.28 -9.16 -21.88
C CYS A 83 -12.85 -10.59 -22.25
#